data_AF-A0A0D0BRX5-F1
#
_entry.id   AF-A0A0D0BRX5-F1
#
_cell.length_a   1.000
_cell.length_b   1.000
_cell.length_c   1.000
_cell.angle_alpha   90.00
_cell.angle_beta   90.00
_cell.angle_gamma   90.00
#
_symmetry.space_group_name_H-M   'P 1'
#
loop_
_entity.id
_entity.type
_entity.pdbx_description
1 polymer ?
#
loop_
_entity_poly.entity_id
_entity_poly.type
_entity_poly.pdbx_seq_one_letter_code
_entity_poly.pdbx_strand_id
1 'polypeptide(L)'
;PANASELFNECHAELCNVVKCIIGVVKHQFCILVVLPEYGMDIQVHIPPACCCLHNIIRMWDPVELEDVEREINAKVYGSLADHVPTNADHEVMTLVWERIMQDMWASYAEE
;
A
#
# COMPACT_ATOMS: atom_id res chain seq x y z
N PRO A 1 18.11 -13.80 3.33
CA PRO A 1 18.81 -12.79 4.16
C PRO A 1 19.95 -13.29 5.08
N ALA A 2 21.08 -12.56 5.11
CA ALA A 2 22.23 -12.79 6.00
C ALA A 2 22.18 -12.01 7.32
N ASN A 3 21.31 -11.00 7.42
CA ASN A 3 21.07 -10.21 8.63
C ASN A 3 19.62 -9.70 8.67
N ALA A 4 19.19 -9.19 9.82
CA ALA A 4 17.83 -8.70 10.03
C ALA A 4 17.44 -7.54 9.08
N SER A 5 18.39 -6.69 8.72
CA SER A 5 18.14 -5.58 7.79
C SER A 5 17.89 -6.06 6.37
N GLU A 6 18.63 -7.07 5.91
CA GLU A 6 18.39 -7.72 4.61
C GLU A 6 17.02 -8.41 4.57
N LEU A 7 16.64 -9.13 5.63
CA LEU A 7 15.32 -9.77 5.72
C LEU A 7 14.21 -8.72 5.62
N PHE A 8 14.33 -7.63 6.38
CA PHE A 8 13.37 -6.53 6.31
C PHE A 8 13.30 -5.95 4.90
N ASN A 9 14.44 -5.68 4.26
CA ASN A 9 14.48 -5.07 2.93
C ASN A 9 13.85 -5.99 1.86
N GLU A 10 14.11 -7.30 1.92
CA GLU A 10 13.52 -8.29 1.03
C GLU A 10 11.99 -8.30 1.18
N CYS A 11 11.48 -8.50 2.40
CA CYS A 11 10.04 -8.52 2.66
C CYS A 11 9.36 -7.17 2.34
N HIS A 12 10.02 -6.05 2.64
CA HIS A 12 9.51 -4.73 2.31
C HIS A 12 9.43 -4.54 0.79
N ALA A 13 10.44 -4.97 0.04
CA ALA A 13 10.45 -4.90 -1.41
C ALA A 13 9.34 -5.77 -2.02
N GLU A 14 9.13 -6.99 -1.52
CA GLU A 14 8.06 -7.89 -1.93
C GLU A 14 6.68 -7.29 -1.68
N LEU A 15 6.43 -6.79 -0.45
CA LEU A 15 5.19 -6.10 -0.10
C LEU A 15 4.98 -4.85 -0.96
N CYS A 16 6.01 -4.03 -1.16
CA CYS A 16 5.93 -2.87 -2.01
C CYS A 16 5.66 -3.22 -3.47
N ASN A 17 6.17 -4.35 -3.97
CA ASN A 17 5.87 -4.83 -5.31
C ASN A 17 4.38 -5.13 -5.45
N VAL A 18 3.81 -5.86 -4.49
CA VAL A 18 2.38 -6.13 -4.42
C VAL A 18 1.55 -4.85 -4.38
N VAL A 19 1.90 -3.90 -3.50
CA VAL A 19 1.17 -2.61 -3.39
C VAL A 19 1.26 -1.81 -4.70
N LYS A 20 2.43 -1.80 -5.36
CA LYS A 20 2.61 -1.13 -6.66
C LYS A 20 1.76 -1.77 -7.75
N CYS A 21 1.65 -3.10 -7.77
CA CYS A 21 0.75 -3.81 -8.68
C CYS A 21 -0.70 -3.36 -8.48
N ILE A 22 -1.20 -3.39 -7.25
CA ILE A 22 -2.57 -2.94 -6.90
C ILE A 22 -2.84 -1.52 -7.40
N ILE A 23 -1.92 -0.59 -7.11
CA ILE A 23 -2.06 0.79 -7.57
C ILE A 23 -2.05 0.85 -9.11
N GLY A 24 -1.21 0.04 -9.76
CA GLY A 24 -1.13 -0.07 -11.22
C GLY A 24 -2.44 -0.52 -11.84
N VAL A 25 -3.09 -1.52 -11.26
CA VAL A 25 -4.37 -2.07 -11.76
C VAL A 25 -5.52 -1.10 -11.58
N VAL A 26 -5.61 -0.48 -10.40
CA VAL A 26 -6.63 0.55 -10.16
C VAL A 26 -6.42 1.74 -11.11
N LYS A 27 -5.16 2.15 -11.37
CA LYS A 27 -4.86 3.19 -12.37
C LYS A 27 -5.19 2.77 -13.80
N HIS A 28 -4.97 1.51 -14.16
CA HIS A 28 -5.33 0.99 -15.48
C HIS A 28 -6.85 1.02 -15.67
N GLN A 29 -7.61 0.64 -14.66
CA GLN A 29 -9.07 0.59 -14.73
C GLN A 29 -9.71 1.99 -14.70
N PHE A 30 -9.15 2.93 -13.94
CA PHE A 30 -9.71 4.26 -13.75
C PHE A 30 -8.77 5.36 -14.27
N CYS A 31 -8.99 5.80 -15.51
CA CYS A 31 -8.18 6.85 -16.14
C CYS A 31 -8.13 8.18 -15.35
N ILE A 32 -9.14 8.45 -14.52
CA ILE A 32 -9.17 9.64 -13.64
C ILE A 32 -7.98 9.71 -12.67
N LEU A 33 -7.32 8.57 -12.37
CA LEU A 33 -6.12 8.51 -11.52
C LEU A 33 -4.81 8.78 -12.26
N VAL A 34 -4.86 8.88 -13.60
CA VAL A 34 -3.69 9.10 -14.47
C VAL A 34 -3.73 10.50 -15.10
N VAL A 35 -4.92 11.06 -15.29
CA VAL A 35 -5.12 12.40 -15.84
C VAL A 35 -4.85 13.47 -14.77
N LEU A 36 -4.39 14.64 -15.21
CA LEU A 36 -4.17 15.78 -14.32
C LEU A 36 -5.51 16.19 -13.66
N PRO A 37 -5.60 16.21 -12.33
CA PRO A 37 -6.85 16.56 -11.66
C PRO A 37 -7.14 18.05 -11.82
N GLU A 38 -8.32 18.38 -12.34
CA GLU A 38 -8.85 19.76 -12.39
C GLU A 38 -9.51 20.18 -11.07
N TYR A 39 -9.58 19.25 -10.10
CA TYR A 39 -10.25 19.43 -8.82
C TYR A 39 -9.32 19.94 -7.72
N GLY A 40 -9.86 20.61 -6.71
CA GLY A 40 -9.13 20.97 -5.49
C GLY A 40 -8.70 19.74 -4.67
N MET A 41 -7.72 19.91 -3.79
CA MET A 41 -7.20 18.82 -2.93
C MET A 41 -8.27 18.16 -2.07
N ASP A 42 -9.27 18.94 -1.65
CA ASP A 42 -10.44 18.50 -0.89
C ASP A 42 -11.26 17.46 -1.65
N ILE A 43 -11.31 17.52 -2.98
CA ILE A 43 -11.97 16.53 -3.83
C ILE A 43 -10.99 15.41 -4.21
N GLN A 44 -9.74 15.75 -4.55
CA GLN A 44 -8.74 14.78 -4.99
C GLN A 44 -8.51 13.66 -3.97
N VAL A 45 -8.53 13.97 -2.67
CA VAL A 45 -8.34 12.98 -1.60
C VAL A 45 -9.41 11.88 -1.58
N HIS A 46 -10.62 12.17 -2.10
CA HIS A 46 -11.72 11.21 -2.14
C HIS A 46 -11.71 10.32 -3.40
N ILE A 47 -10.98 10.69 -4.44
CA ILE A 47 -10.97 9.96 -5.73
C ILE A 47 -10.34 8.56 -5.56
N PRO A 48 -9.13 8.38 -5.00
CA PRO A 48 -8.53 7.04 -4.87
C PRO A 48 -9.37 6.06 -4.03
N PRO A 49 -9.89 6.44 -2.84
CA PRO A 49 -10.78 5.56 -2.07
C PRO A 49 -12.06 5.19 -2.82
N ALA A 50 -12.66 6.12 -3.58
CA ALA A 50 -13.84 5.85 -4.39
C ALA A 50 -13.55 4.83 -5.50
N CYS A 51 -12.42 4.96 -6.21
CA CYS A 51 -11.98 4.00 -7.22
C CYS A 51 -11.75 2.60 -6.61
N CYS A 52 -11.10 2.50 -5.44
CA CYS A 52 -10.92 1.22 -4.74
C CYS A 52 -12.27 0.58 -4.35
N CYS A 53 -13.23 1.39 -3.86
CA CYS A 53 -14.58 0.90 -3.55
C CYS A 53 -15.31 0.39 -4.81
N LEU A 54 -15.24 1.13 -5.91
CA LEU A 54 -15.84 0.73 -7.19
C LEU A 54 -15.18 -0.54 -7.74
N HIS A 55 -13.86 -0.64 -7.68
CA HIS A 55 -13.11 -1.86 -8.05
C HIS A 55 -13.63 -3.08 -7.28
N ASN A 56 -13.79 -2.96 -5.96
CA ASN A 56 -14.31 -4.04 -5.12
C ASN A 56 -15.76 -4.41 -5.44
N ILE A 57 -16.60 -3.44 -5.76
CA ILE A 57 -17.99 -3.68 -6.16
C ILE A 57 -18.02 -4.41 -7.51
N ILE A 58 -17.27 -3.95 -8.51
CA ILE A 58 -17.22 -4.60 -9.83
C ILE A 58 -16.76 -6.05 -9.67
N ARG A 59 -15.70 -6.30 -8.89
CA ARG A 59 -15.24 -7.66 -8.56
C ARG A 59 -16.30 -8.55 -7.93
N MET A 60 -17.19 -7.97 -7.11
CA MET A 60 -18.23 -8.74 -6.41
C MET A 60 -19.37 -9.17 -7.33
N TRP A 61 -19.67 -8.40 -8.38
CA TRP A 61 -20.85 -8.61 -9.23
C TRP A 61 -20.54 -9.10 -10.64
N ASP A 62 -19.32 -8.89 -11.14
CA ASP A 62 -18.86 -9.38 -12.45
C ASP A 62 -17.39 -9.85 -12.36
N PRO A 63 -17.15 -11.11 -11.98
CA PRO A 63 -15.81 -11.64 -11.82
C PRO A 63 -15.07 -11.87 -13.15
N VAL A 64 -15.80 -11.96 -14.27
CA VAL A 64 -15.26 -12.38 -15.57
C VAL A 64 -14.45 -11.27 -16.26
N GLU A 65 -14.83 -10.01 -16.09
CA GLU A 65 -14.12 -8.85 -16.67
C GLU A 65 -12.76 -8.53 -16.00
N LEU A 66 -12.43 -9.18 -14.88
CA LEU A 66 -11.25 -8.84 -14.04
C LEU A 66 -10.35 -10.04 -13.69
N GLU A 67 -10.61 -11.22 -14.26
CA GLU A 67 -9.84 -12.45 -13.99
C GLU A 67 -8.37 -12.38 -14.47
N ASP A 68 -8.01 -11.41 -15.31
CA ASP A 68 -6.69 -11.34 -15.93
C ASP A 68 -5.59 -10.63 -15.10
N VAL A 69 -5.89 -9.98 -13.96
CA VAL A 69 -4.87 -9.11 -13.33
C VAL A 69 -4.57 -9.33 -11.84
N GLU A 70 -5.52 -9.65 -10.94
CA GLU A 70 -5.22 -9.57 -9.49
C GLU A 70 -5.90 -10.62 -8.62
N ARG A 71 -5.46 -11.87 -8.77
CA ARG A 71 -5.90 -12.96 -7.90
C ARG A 71 -5.00 -13.14 -6.68
N GLU A 72 -4.88 -12.11 -5.84
CA GLU A 72 -4.83 -12.22 -4.37
C GLU A 72 -4.72 -10.83 -3.75
N ILE A 73 -4.80 -10.75 -2.42
CA ILE A 73 -4.67 -9.56 -1.58
C ILE A 73 -6.00 -8.89 -1.21
N ASN A 74 -6.46 -9.28 -0.03
CA ASN A 74 -7.43 -8.57 0.77
C ASN A 74 -6.71 -8.12 2.05
N ALA A 75 -6.66 -6.82 2.33
CA ALA A 75 -6.40 -6.29 3.67
C ALA A 75 -6.90 -4.84 3.79
N LYS A 76 -7.89 -4.63 4.66
CA LYS A 76 -8.33 -3.30 5.12
C LYS A 76 -7.35 -2.77 6.16
N VAL A 77 -6.36 -1.97 5.74
CA VAL A 77 -5.63 -1.07 6.64
C VAL A 77 -5.56 0.30 5.95
N TYR A 78 -6.38 1.24 6.41
CA TYR A 78 -6.27 2.64 5.98
C TYR A 78 -5.31 3.34 6.94
N GLY A 79 -4.20 3.87 6.41
CA GLY A 79 -3.33 4.79 7.16
C GLY A 79 -4.00 6.16 7.30
N SER A 80 -3.72 6.87 8.38
CA SER A 80 -4.12 8.28 8.52
C SER A 80 -3.23 9.15 7.64
N LEU A 81 -3.81 10.10 6.92
CA LEU A 81 -3.03 11.14 6.24
C LEU A 81 -2.28 11.98 7.28
N ALA A 82 -1.02 12.29 6.99
CA ALA A 82 -0.22 13.19 7.83
C ALA A 82 -0.81 14.60 7.77
N ASP A 83 -1.06 15.20 8.93
CA ASP A 83 -1.67 16.53 9.08
C ASP A 83 -0.61 17.66 9.12
N HIS A 84 0.68 17.29 9.22
CA HIS A 84 1.78 18.23 9.39
C HIS A 84 3.04 17.83 8.60
N VAL A 85 3.95 18.80 8.43
CA VAL A 85 5.26 18.56 7.83
C VAL A 85 6.07 17.68 8.78
N PRO A 86 6.67 16.56 8.31
CA PRO A 86 7.48 15.68 9.13
C PRO A 86 8.59 16.45 9.87
N THR A 87 8.70 16.21 11.17
CA THR A 87 9.75 16.79 12.02
C THR A 87 10.86 15.78 12.31
N ASN A 88 12.02 16.24 12.78
CA ASN A 88 13.12 15.34 13.20
C ASN A 88 12.68 14.34 14.29
N ALA A 89 11.76 14.74 15.17
CA ALA A 89 11.20 13.84 16.18
C ALA A 89 10.35 12.72 15.55
N ASP A 90 9.60 13.03 14.49
CA ASP A 90 8.84 12.01 13.73
C ASP A 90 9.80 11.01 13.06
N HIS A 91 10.96 11.48 12.58
CA HIS A 91 11.99 10.61 12.03
C HIS A 91 12.62 9.68 13.08
N GLU A 92 12.88 10.19 14.29
CA GLU A 92 13.39 9.38 15.40
C GLU A 92 12.38 8.30 15.81
N VAL A 93 11.10 8.67 15.96
CA VAL A 93 10.02 7.73 16.27
C VAL A 93 9.89 6.67 15.19
N MET A 94 9.91 7.07 13.91
CA MET A 94 9.83 6.12 12.79
C MET A 94 11.02 5.17 12.77
N THR A 95 12.22 5.63 13.12
CA THR A 95 13.42 4.79 13.21
C THR A 95 13.24 3.70 14.29
N LEU A 96 12.71 4.07 15.46
CA LEU A 96 12.43 3.09 16.53
C LEU A 96 11.36 2.08 16.12
N VAL A 97 10.31 2.53 15.43
CA VAL A 97 9.27 1.63 14.89
C VAL A 97 9.88 0.66 13.86
N TRP A 98 10.74 1.17 12.98
CA TRP A 98 11.43 0.37 11.98
C TRP A 98 12.34 -0.69 12.62
N GLU A 99 13.15 -0.30 13.61
CA GLU A 99 14.03 -1.23 14.35
C GLU A 99 13.22 -2.33 15.03
N ARG A 100 12.10 -1.97 15.66
CA ARG A 100 11.20 -2.94 16.29
C ARG A 100 10.65 -3.94 15.28
N ILE A 101 10.11 -3.49 14.15
CA ILE A 101 9.56 -4.38 13.11
C ILE A 101 10.65 -5.32 12.60
N MET A 102 11.84 -4.78 12.34
CA MET A 102 12.98 -5.58 11.89
C MET A 102 13.35 -6.68 12.89
N GLN A 103 13.38 -6.37 14.21
CA GLN A 103 13.65 -7.39 15.23
C GLN A 103 12.54 -8.43 15.36
N ASP A 104 11.27 -7.99 15.36
CA ASP A 104 10.12 -8.89 15.44
C ASP A 104 10.12 -9.86 14.24
N MET A 105 10.38 -9.36 13.03
CA MET A 105 10.50 -10.20 11.81
C MET A 105 11.66 -11.19 11.89
N TRP A 106 12.81 -10.75 12.38
CA TRP A 106 13.99 -11.61 12.52
C TRP A 106 13.78 -12.71 13.56
N ALA A 107 13.12 -12.39 14.68
CA ALA A 107 12.78 -13.36 15.71
C ALA A 107 11.87 -14.47 15.15
N SER A 108 10.81 -14.10 14.43
CA SER A 108 9.93 -15.09 13.78
C SER A 108 10.65 -15.93 12.73
N TYR A 109 11.55 -15.33 11.94
CA TYR A 109 12.34 -16.05 10.93
C TYR A 109 13.36 -17.03 11.54
N ALA A 110 13.94 -16.70 12.69
CA ALA A 110 14.93 -17.56 13.35
C ALA A 110 14.30 -18.75 14.11
N GLU A 111 12.99 -18.71 14.38
CA GLU A 111 12.23 -19.78 15.01
C GLU A 111 11.67 -20.82 14.02
N GLU A 112 11.63 -20.49 12.72
CA GLU A 112 11.26 -21.38 11.60
C GLU A 112 12.43 -22.23 11.09
#